data_AF-A0A2S4UYE0-F1
#
_entry.id   AF-A0A2S4UYE0-F1
#
_cell.length_a   1.000
_cell.length_b   1.000
_cell.length_c   1.000
_cell.angle_alpha   90.00
_cell.angle_beta   90.00
_cell.angle_gamma   90.00
#
_symmetry.space_group_name_H-M   'P 1'
#
loop_
_entity.id
_entity.type
_entity.pdbx_description
1 polymer ?
#
loop_
_entity_poly.entity_id
_entity_poly.type
_entity_poly.pdbx_seq_one_letter_code
_entity_poly.pdbx_strand_id
1 'polypeptide(L)'
;MATSHDTITLGKKDVSEMAVLTITLINLIRMLFKKVSKTPSRKLKVTLDTEINSEALSDLSKLPGTISGRLYSHVDTLRYSYSTYGLEGGIVEDNEMHHQIYKLSKEVNLTLFLLALYLIPSPSGANHSSPKSDFKNWFFGWERLWCIATNHFMEILVCSVH
;
A
#
# COMPACT_ATOMS: atom_id res chain seq x y z
N MET A 1 -13.99 38.78 -5.98
CA MET A 1 -12.89 38.35 -5.08
C MET A 1 -12.66 36.87 -5.35
N ALA A 2 -11.65 36.57 -6.17
CA ALA A 2 -11.22 35.19 -6.40
C ALA A 2 -10.24 34.84 -5.28
N THR A 3 -10.59 33.84 -4.46
CA THR A 3 -9.68 33.28 -3.47
C THR A 3 -8.59 32.51 -4.23
N SER A 4 -7.38 33.06 -4.23
CA SER A 4 -6.16 32.32 -4.57
C SER A 4 -6.10 31.11 -3.64
N HIS A 5 -6.41 29.92 -4.15
CA HIS A 5 -5.97 28.71 -3.47
C HIS A 5 -4.46 28.65 -3.69
N ASP A 6 -3.72 29.05 -2.66
CA ASP A 6 -2.26 28.98 -2.66
C ASP A 6 -1.85 27.55 -2.99
N THR A 7 -1.36 27.37 -4.22
CA THR A 7 -0.99 26.07 -4.77
C THR A 7 0.37 25.72 -4.19
N ILE A 8 0.35 24.94 -3.10
CA ILE A 8 1.58 24.52 -2.42
C ILE A 8 2.37 23.62 -3.36
N THR A 9 3.62 24.00 -3.60
CA THR A 9 4.52 23.33 -4.54
C THR A 9 5.57 22.55 -3.75
N LEU A 10 5.68 21.25 -4.01
CA LEU A 10 6.69 20.40 -3.36
C LEU A 10 8.12 20.81 -3.76
N GLY A 11 9.02 20.93 -2.79
CA GLY A 11 10.45 21.15 -3.03
C GLY A 11 11.15 19.93 -3.63
N LYS A 12 12.27 20.12 -4.36
CA LYS A 12 13.12 18.99 -4.82
C LYS A 12 13.55 18.08 -3.67
N LYS A 13 13.79 18.65 -2.50
CA LYS A 13 14.14 17.91 -1.28
C LYS A 13 12.99 17.00 -0.86
N ASP A 14 11.77 17.53 -0.81
CA ASP A 14 10.57 16.79 -0.41
C ASP A 14 10.29 15.65 -1.40
N VAL A 15 10.39 15.92 -2.72
CA VAL A 15 10.24 14.88 -3.76
C VAL A 15 11.30 13.78 -3.61
N SER A 16 12.53 14.15 -3.28
CA SER A 16 13.61 13.17 -3.07
C SER A 16 13.37 12.32 -1.82
N GLU A 17 12.90 12.93 -0.74
CA GLU A 17 12.54 12.23 0.50
C GLU A 17 11.37 11.27 0.28
N MET A 18 10.35 11.70 -0.47
CA MET A 18 9.25 10.84 -0.92
C MET A 18 9.72 9.68 -1.79
N ALA A 19 10.72 9.88 -2.65
CA ALA A 19 11.28 8.78 -3.44
C ALA A 19 11.94 7.73 -2.53
N VAL A 20 12.67 8.14 -1.49
CA VAL A 20 13.26 7.24 -0.49
C VAL A 20 12.17 6.47 0.26
N LEU A 21 11.12 7.14 0.71
CA LEU A 21 9.99 6.47 1.35
C LEU A 21 9.27 5.52 0.39
N THR A 22 9.21 5.83 -0.91
CA THR A 22 8.55 4.98 -1.92
C THR A 22 9.26 3.64 -2.06
N ILE A 23 10.59 3.63 -1.98
CA ILE A 23 11.38 2.40 -1.93
C ILE A 23 10.96 1.53 -0.74
N THR A 24 10.70 2.16 0.42
CA THR A 24 10.22 1.46 1.61
C THR A 24 8.85 0.83 1.38
N LEU A 25 7.88 1.56 0.78
CA LEU A 25 6.56 1.01 0.45
C LEU A 25 6.66 -0.17 -0.52
N ILE A 26 7.49 -0.06 -1.56
CA ILE A 26 7.74 -1.15 -2.53
C ILE A 26 8.29 -2.38 -1.80
N ASN A 27 9.24 -2.20 -0.90
CA ASN A 27 9.82 -3.31 -0.13
C ASN A 27 8.79 -3.98 0.79
N LEU A 28 7.92 -3.21 1.44
CA LEU A 28 6.81 -3.75 2.23
C LEU A 28 5.88 -4.59 1.36
N ILE A 29 5.44 -4.06 0.21
CA ILE A 29 4.55 -4.78 -0.73
C ILE A 29 5.21 -6.08 -1.23
N ARG A 30 6.49 -6.03 -1.61
CA ARG A 30 7.26 -7.23 -2.00
C ARG A 30 7.31 -8.25 -0.87
N MET A 31 7.53 -7.79 0.36
CA MET A 31 7.56 -8.65 1.55
C MET A 31 6.19 -9.32 1.79
N LEU A 32 5.08 -8.60 1.59
CA LEU A 32 3.72 -9.14 1.67
C LEU A 32 3.50 -10.26 0.67
N PHE A 33 3.67 -9.98 -0.62
CA PHE A 33 3.42 -10.99 -1.66
C PHE A 33 4.40 -12.16 -1.58
N LYS A 34 5.65 -11.94 -1.17
CA LYS A 34 6.61 -13.02 -0.90
C LYS A 34 6.16 -13.90 0.27
N LYS A 35 5.59 -13.33 1.33
CA LYS A 35 5.07 -14.10 2.46
C LYS A 35 3.84 -14.91 2.05
N VAL A 36 2.88 -14.28 1.35
CA VAL A 36 1.64 -14.92 0.90
C VAL A 36 1.95 -16.07 -0.07
N SER A 37 2.75 -15.82 -1.12
CA SER A 37 3.13 -16.83 -2.12
C SER A 37 3.90 -18.03 -1.56
N LYS A 38 4.70 -17.84 -0.50
CA LYS A 38 5.48 -18.91 0.14
C LYS A 38 4.72 -19.62 1.26
N THR A 39 3.54 -19.13 1.65
CA THR A 39 2.73 -19.79 2.67
C THR A 39 2.04 -20.98 2.03
N PRO A 40 2.37 -22.23 2.43
CA PRO A 40 1.78 -23.42 1.81
C PRO A 40 0.25 -23.40 1.98
N SER A 41 -0.49 -23.72 0.92
CA SER A 41 -1.95 -23.78 0.92
C SER A 41 -2.54 -24.74 1.96
N ARG A 42 -1.73 -25.65 2.51
CA ARG A 42 -2.09 -26.58 3.61
C ARG A 42 -1.86 -25.99 5.02
N LYS A 43 -0.99 -24.98 5.17
CA LYS A 43 -0.76 -24.26 6.44
C LYS A 43 -1.77 -23.14 6.65
N LEU A 44 -2.20 -22.55 5.54
CA LEU A 44 -3.48 -21.87 5.48
C LEU A 44 -4.51 -22.99 5.67
N LYS A 45 -5.12 -23.08 6.86
CA LYS A 45 -6.38 -23.84 6.96
C LYS A 45 -7.42 -23.05 6.17
N VAL A 46 -7.29 -23.04 4.85
CA VAL A 46 -8.43 -22.90 3.94
C VAL A 46 -9.16 -24.22 4.12
N THR A 47 -9.82 -24.39 5.26
CA THR A 47 -10.89 -25.37 5.35
C THR A 47 -11.87 -24.90 4.31
N LEU A 48 -11.86 -25.58 3.16
CA LEU A 48 -12.83 -25.45 2.07
C LEU A 48 -14.21 -25.92 2.55
N ASP A 49 -14.59 -25.58 3.77
CA ASP A 49 -15.97 -25.61 4.20
C ASP A 49 -16.60 -24.37 3.57
N THR A 50 -17.06 -24.52 2.33
CA THR A 50 -17.82 -23.54 1.53
C THR A 50 -17.07 -22.28 1.03
N GLU A 51 -16.39 -22.50 -0.10
CA GLU A 51 -16.22 -21.59 -1.26
C GLU A 51 -15.59 -20.21 -1.08
N ILE A 52 -14.26 -20.14 -1.23
CA ILE A 52 -13.71 -19.08 -2.10
C ILE A 52 -14.25 -19.40 -3.50
N ASN A 53 -15.32 -18.71 -3.92
CA ASN A 53 -15.86 -18.88 -5.26
C ASN A 53 -14.85 -18.37 -6.31
N SER A 54 -15.07 -18.75 -7.57
CA SER A 54 -14.18 -18.37 -8.67
C SER A 54 -14.03 -16.85 -8.84
N GLU A 55 -15.04 -16.09 -8.45
CA GLU A 55 -15.04 -14.63 -8.43
C GLU A 55 -14.04 -14.08 -7.40
N ALA A 56 -14.10 -14.55 -6.15
CA ALA A 56 -13.16 -14.17 -5.10
C ALA A 56 -11.71 -14.54 -5.44
N LEU A 57 -11.50 -15.70 -6.07
CA LEU A 57 -10.17 -16.11 -6.54
C LEU A 57 -9.68 -15.22 -7.71
N SER A 58 -10.58 -14.89 -8.63
CA SER A 58 -10.31 -13.97 -9.73
C SER A 58 -9.90 -12.60 -9.19
N ASP A 59 -10.60 -12.08 -8.20
CA ASP A 59 -10.29 -10.78 -7.59
C ASP A 59 -8.96 -10.80 -6.85
N LEU A 60 -8.69 -11.84 -6.05
CA LEU A 60 -7.38 -12.06 -5.41
C LEU A 60 -6.24 -12.09 -6.44
N SER A 61 -6.46 -12.70 -7.61
CA SER A 61 -5.45 -12.80 -8.66
C SER A 61 -5.12 -11.47 -9.33
N LYS A 62 -6.06 -10.50 -9.33
CA LYS A 62 -5.88 -9.17 -9.91
C LYS A 62 -5.11 -8.22 -8.98
N LEU A 63 -5.20 -8.42 -7.66
CA LEU A 63 -4.63 -7.51 -6.65
C LEU A 63 -3.15 -7.15 -6.89
N PRO A 64 -2.23 -8.11 -7.18
CA PRO A 64 -0.83 -7.77 -7.44
C PRO A 64 -0.66 -6.84 -8.64
N GLY A 65 -1.44 -7.07 -9.71
CA GLY A 65 -1.43 -6.23 -10.91
C GLY A 65 -1.94 -4.83 -10.62
N THR A 66 -3.06 -4.70 -9.90
CA THR A 66 -3.62 -3.40 -9.51
C THR A 66 -2.64 -2.60 -8.65
N ILE A 67 -2.04 -3.21 -7.63
CA ILE A 67 -1.04 -2.55 -6.77
C ILE A 67 0.19 -2.14 -7.58
N SER A 68 0.66 -2.99 -8.49
CA SER A 68 1.79 -2.65 -9.37
C SER A 68 1.48 -1.45 -10.26
N GLY A 69 0.25 -1.36 -10.80
CA GLY A 69 -0.19 -0.21 -11.58
C GLY A 69 -0.21 1.08 -10.76
N ARG A 70 -0.70 1.04 -9.51
CA ARG A 70 -0.68 2.20 -8.60
C ARG A 70 0.74 2.65 -8.26
N LEU A 71 1.63 1.70 -7.96
CA LEU A 71 3.04 2.01 -7.71
C LEU A 71 3.71 2.67 -8.91
N TYR A 72 3.42 2.18 -10.12
CA TYR A 72 3.93 2.77 -11.35
C TYR A 72 3.46 4.22 -11.51
N SER A 73 2.15 4.47 -11.37
CA SER A 73 1.60 5.84 -11.44
C SER A 73 2.24 6.77 -10.41
N HIS A 74 2.39 6.32 -9.17
CA HIS A 74 3.03 7.10 -8.11
C HIS A 74 4.50 7.45 -8.41
N VAL A 75 5.29 6.47 -8.85
CA VAL A 75 6.69 6.69 -9.23
C VAL A 75 6.82 7.61 -10.43
N ASP A 76 5.90 7.51 -11.39
CA ASP A 76 5.87 8.40 -12.55
C ASP A 76 5.56 9.85 -12.14
N THR A 77 4.61 10.06 -11.23
CA THR A 77 4.31 11.37 -10.63
C THR A 77 5.54 11.94 -9.91
N LEU A 78 6.25 11.14 -9.12
CA LEU A 78 7.52 11.55 -8.48
C LEU A 78 8.58 11.98 -9.49
N ARG A 79 8.77 11.17 -10.54
CA ARG A 79 9.74 11.46 -11.61
C ARG A 79 9.39 12.74 -12.34
N TYR A 80 8.12 12.93 -12.69
CA TYR A 80 7.63 14.13 -13.36
C TYR A 80 7.88 15.36 -12.48
N SER A 81 7.41 15.33 -11.22
CA SER A 81 7.58 16.42 -10.26
C SER A 81 9.03 16.84 -10.07
N TYR A 82 9.95 15.88 -9.98
CA TYR A 82 11.37 16.17 -9.87
C TYR A 82 11.95 16.83 -11.13
N SER A 83 11.51 16.36 -12.31
CA SER A 83 12.02 16.81 -13.60
C SER A 83 11.49 18.18 -14.02
N THR A 84 10.29 18.54 -13.58
CA THR A 84 9.63 19.81 -13.92
C THR A 84 9.74 20.87 -12.85
N TYR A 85 10.38 20.56 -11.72
CA TYR A 85 10.58 21.52 -10.63
C TYR A 85 11.26 22.81 -11.10
N GLY A 86 10.63 23.95 -10.82
CA GLY A 86 11.14 25.29 -11.16
C GLY A 86 10.85 25.75 -12.59
N LEU A 87 10.12 24.95 -13.39
CA LEU A 87 9.62 25.37 -14.71
C LEU A 87 8.20 25.96 -14.57
N GLU A 88 7.88 27.00 -15.34
CA GLU A 88 6.49 27.48 -15.46
C GLU A 88 5.58 26.34 -15.94
N GLY A 89 4.54 26.01 -15.17
CA GLY A 89 3.62 24.89 -15.43
C GLY A 89 4.10 23.52 -14.95
N GLY A 90 5.27 23.44 -14.29
CA GLY A 90 5.86 22.21 -13.75
C GLY A 90 5.43 21.84 -12.33
N ILE A 91 4.46 22.57 -11.77
CA ILE A 91 3.93 22.36 -10.42
C ILE A 91 3.03 21.13 -10.47
N VAL A 92 3.50 20.01 -9.92
CA VAL A 92 2.56 18.98 -9.48
C VAL A 92 1.95 19.50 -8.20
N GLU A 93 0.65 19.78 -8.24
CA GLU A 93 -0.10 20.15 -7.06
C GLU A 93 0.06 19.06 -6.00
N ASP A 94 0.31 19.45 -4.75
CA ASP A 94 0.32 18.57 -3.58
C ASP A 94 -0.85 17.55 -3.58
N ASN A 95 -2.01 18.01 -4.07
CA ASN A 95 -3.21 17.20 -4.29
C ASN A 95 -2.99 15.92 -5.11
N GLU A 96 -2.16 15.94 -6.16
CA GLU A 96 -1.96 14.76 -7.01
C GLU A 96 -1.07 13.72 -6.32
N MET A 97 0.00 14.14 -5.63
CA MET A 97 0.83 13.23 -4.82
C MET A 97 0.02 12.59 -3.69
N HIS A 98 -0.74 13.41 -2.97
CA HIS A 98 -1.65 12.95 -1.93
C HIS A 98 -2.66 11.93 -2.48
N HIS A 99 -3.24 12.20 -3.65
CA HIS A 99 -4.19 11.31 -4.31
C HIS A 99 -3.58 9.97 -4.71
N GLN A 100 -2.34 9.95 -5.20
CA GLN A 100 -1.64 8.70 -5.57
C GLN A 100 -1.36 7.83 -4.34
N ILE A 101 -0.87 8.41 -3.24
CA ILE A 101 -0.66 7.68 -1.97
C ILE A 101 -1.98 7.17 -1.40
N TYR A 102 -3.04 7.98 -1.44
CA TYR A 102 -4.37 7.56 -1.02
C TYR A 102 -4.88 6.37 -1.83
N LYS A 103 -4.80 6.44 -3.17
CA LYS A 103 -5.18 5.32 -4.06
C LYS A 103 -4.38 4.07 -3.77
N LEU A 104 -3.06 4.17 -3.65
CA LEU A 104 -2.19 3.03 -3.32
C LEU A 104 -2.58 2.40 -1.99
N SER A 105 -2.78 3.22 -0.95
CA SER A 105 -3.18 2.76 0.38
C SER A 105 -4.54 2.07 0.35
N LYS A 106 -5.49 2.59 -0.43
CA LYS A 106 -6.80 1.96 -0.62
C LYS A 106 -6.68 0.55 -1.22
N GLU A 107 -5.88 0.36 -2.27
CA GLU A 107 -5.70 -0.96 -2.89
C GLU A 107 -4.98 -1.95 -1.95
N VAL A 108 -3.98 -1.47 -1.19
CA VAL A 108 -3.29 -2.28 -0.19
C VAL A 108 -4.23 -2.68 0.95
N ASN A 109 -5.05 -1.76 1.45
CA ASN A 109 -6.02 -2.07 2.51
C ASN A 109 -7.08 -3.06 2.03
N LEU A 110 -7.57 -2.93 0.80
CA LEU A 110 -8.47 -3.92 0.20
C LEU A 110 -7.80 -5.29 0.10
N THR A 111 -6.53 -5.32 -0.30
CA THR A 111 -5.73 -6.56 -0.36
C THR A 111 -5.60 -7.18 1.02
N LEU A 112 -5.24 -6.40 2.05
CA LEU A 112 -5.15 -6.87 3.42
C LEU A 112 -6.48 -7.43 3.91
N PHE A 113 -7.60 -6.75 3.63
CA PHE A 113 -8.92 -7.21 4.00
C PHE A 113 -9.26 -8.56 3.37
N LEU A 114 -9.05 -8.72 2.06
CA LEU A 114 -9.32 -9.98 1.36
C LEU A 114 -8.38 -11.10 1.84
N LEU A 115 -7.10 -10.80 2.05
CA LEU A 115 -6.17 -11.76 2.64
C LEU A 115 -6.60 -12.14 4.06
N ALA A 116 -7.05 -11.20 4.89
CA ALA A 116 -7.55 -11.51 6.24
C ALA A 116 -8.79 -12.41 6.19
N LEU A 117 -9.74 -12.11 5.31
CA LEU A 117 -10.98 -12.87 5.12
C LEU A 117 -10.70 -14.31 4.68
N TYR A 118 -9.78 -14.51 3.74
CA TYR A 118 -9.56 -15.80 3.09
C TYR A 118 -8.38 -16.61 3.66
N LEU A 119 -7.40 -15.95 4.28
CA LEU A 119 -6.16 -16.58 4.76
C LEU A 119 -6.08 -16.72 6.28
N ILE A 120 -6.87 -15.96 7.06
CA ILE A 120 -6.89 -16.10 8.52
C ILE A 120 -8.03 -17.05 8.89
N PRO A 121 -7.74 -18.28 9.36
CA PRO A 121 -8.80 -19.25 9.65
C PRO A 121 -9.70 -18.76 10.79
N SER A 122 -11.01 -18.89 10.61
CA SER A 122 -12.03 -18.65 11.66
C SER A 122 -11.71 -19.48 12.92
N PRO A 123 -12.10 -19.03 14.14
CA PRO A 123 -11.71 -19.69 15.40
C PRO A 123 -12.32 -21.08 15.63
N SER A 124 -13.07 -21.66 14.69
CA SER A 124 -13.73 -22.94 14.89
C SER A 124 -12.74 -24.10 14.93
N GLY A 125 -12.69 -24.77 16.09
CA GLY A 125 -12.20 -26.15 16.20
C GLY A 125 -10.71 -26.34 16.47
N ALA A 126 -10.38 -26.32 17.77
CA ALA A 126 -9.42 -27.17 18.46
C ALA A 126 -7.92 -27.22 18.07
N ASN A 127 -7.14 -27.24 19.15
CA ASN A 127 -5.75 -27.65 19.35
C ASN A 127 -4.67 -26.58 19.12
N HIS A 128 -4.33 -26.00 20.27
CA HIS A 128 -3.22 -25.13 20.59
C HIS A 128 -1.87 -25.81 20.25
N SER A 129 -0.93 -25.02 19.71
CA SER A 129 0.52 -25.28 19.45
C SER A 129 1.01 -25.27 17.98
N SER A 130 0.29 -24.69 17.02
CA SER A 130 0.67 -24.69 15.59
C SER A 130 1.03 -23.29 15.04
N PRO A 131 1.83 -23.19 13.94
CA PRO A 131 2.23 -21.97 13.17
C PRO A 131 1.17 -20.89 12.86
N LYS A 132 -0.08 -21.09 13.29
CA LYS A 132 -1.25 -20.21 13.16
C LYS A 132 -1.05 -18.87 13.89
N SER A 133 -0.31 -18.84 15.01
CA SER A 133 0.05 -17.58 15.70
C SER A 133 1.00 -16.71 14.88
N ASP A 134 1.91 -17.34 14.14
CA ASP A 134 3.06 -16.64 13.57
C ASP A 134 2.69 -15.86 12.31
N PHE A 135 1.79 -16.39 11.47
CA PHE A 135 1.29 -15.65 10.31
C PHE A 135 0.43 -14.45 10.74
N LYS A 136 -0.48 -14.65 11.69
CA LYS A 136 -1.36 -13.58 12.20
C LYS A 136 -0.55 -12.46 12.86
N ASN A 137 0.41 -12.79 13.72
CA ASN A 137 1.27 -11.81 14.37
C ASN A 137 2.15 -11.07 13.35
N TRP A 138 2.72 -11.79 12.39
CA TRP A 138 3.49 -11.19 11.31
C TRP A 138 2.62 -10.25 10.45
N PHE A 139 1.38 -10.63 10.16
CA PHE A 139 0.45 -9.85 9.34
C PHE A 139 0.11 -8.51 10.00
N PHE A 140 -0.24 -8.50 11.29
CA PHE A 140 -0.47 -7.26 12.03
C PHE A 140 0.80 -6.41 12.17
N GLY A 141 1.97 -7.06 12.34
CA GLY A 141 3.25 -6.36 12.33
C GLY A 141 3.51 -5.65 11.00
N TRP A 142 3.20 -6.33 9.88
CA TRP A 142 3.31 -5.76 8.54
C TRP A 142 2.35 -4.58 8.33
N GLU A 143 1.08 -4.74 8.71
CA GLU A 143 0.06 -3.69 8.61
C GLU A 143 0.47 -2.43 9.38
N ARG A 144 1.01 -2.60 10.60
CA ARG A 144 1.55 -1.49 11.38
C ARG A 144 2.69 -0.77 10.66
N LEU A 145 3.64 -1.51 10.08
CA LEU A 145 4.75 -0.91 9.32
C LEU A 145 4.25 -0.14 8.10
N TRP A 146 3.22 -0.66 7.43
CA TRP A 146 2.57 0.04 6.32
C TRP A 146 1.98 1.37 6.76
N CYS A 147 1.16 1.37 7.82
CA CYS A 147 0.55 2.59 8.36
C CYS A 147 1.60 3.64 8.78
N ILE A 148 2.68 3.23 9.44
CA ILE A 148 3.77 4.15 9.82
C ILE A 148 4.41 4.76 8.57
N ALA A 149 4.75 3.93 7.57
CA ALA A 149 5.37 4.41 6.34
C ALA A 149 4.47 5.39 5.58
N THR A 150 3.16 5.09 5.47
CA THR A 150 2.22 5.99 4.82
C THR A 150 2.02 7.28 5.62
N ASN A 151 2.01 7.24 6.95
CA ASN A 151 1.88 8.46 7.76
C ASN A 151 3.06 9.41 7.57
N HIS A 152 4.30 8.90 7.54
CA HIS A 152 5.47 9.74 7.23
C HIS A 152 5.38 10.39 5.84
N PHE A 153 4.80 9.70 4.85
CA PHE A 153 4.51 10.32 3.55
C PHE A 153 3.57 11.52 3.66
N MET A 154 2.49 11.34 4.41
CA MET A 154 1.48 12.38 4.61
C MET A 154 2.06 13.55 5.42
N GLU A 155 2.94 13.29 6.38
CA GLU A 155 3.65 14.33 7.12
C GLU A 155 4.51 15.20 6.21
N ILE A 156 5.24 14.64 5.23
CA ILE A 156 6.01 15.44 4.27
C ILE A 156 5.08 16.30 3.41
N LEU A 157 3.96 15.75 2.92
CA LEU A 157 2.96 16.50 2.15
C LEU A 157 2.40 17.69 2.97
N VAL A 158 2.08 17.46 4.25
CA VAL A 158 1.56 18.48 5.17
C VAL A 158 2.64 19.48 5.63
N CYS A 159 3.90 19.07 5.76
CA CYS A 159 5.00 19.94 6.19
C CYS A 159 5.65 20.73 5.05
N SER A 160 5.33 20.43 3.78
CA SER A 160 5.73 21.23 2.61
C SER A 160 5.04 22.62 2.55
N VAL A 161 4.35 23.01 3.63
CA VAL A 161 3.55 24.25 3.81
C VAL A 161 4.41 25.45 4.25
N HIS A 162 5.74 25.37 4.32
CA HIS A 162 6.62 26.47 4.77
C HIS A 162 7.78 26.71 3.80
#